data_AF-A0AA43DBM8-F1
#
_entry.id   AF-A0AA43DBM8-F1
#
_cell.length_a   1.000
_cell.length_b   1.000
_cell.length_c   1.000
_cell.angle_alpha   90.00
_cell.angle_beta   90.00
_cell.angle_gamma   90.00
#
_symmetry.space_group_name_H-M   'P 1'
#
loop_
_entity.id
_entity.type
_entity.pdbx_description
1 polymer ?
#
loop_
_entity_poly.entity_id
_entity_poly.type
_entity_poly.pdbx_seq_one_letter_code
_entity_poly.pdbx_strand_id
1 'polypeptide(L)'
;MGKKSGKPVLITKASGEKVAFLPEKLRQSLQRSGADDIIIESVIEKLVPQLYDGISTRNIYRLAFSLLKKVSKPHAARYKLKQAIMEFGPSGFPFEKFVGEIFRAQGYTARVGVIAEGQCVKHEIDVIAEKGEHYLMIECKFHNLPGIKSDVKIPLYIQARFQDVEKQRLQQSENNASFHQGWVVTNTKFTDDAVQYGGCVGLHLLGWDYPRKGSLNKLIDAYGLHPLTSLTTLTKAEKQHLIEKGVVLCKEICESPHLLDSLHIAKTRTNNILKECQQLCRQIGKHDPAG
;
A
#
# COMPACT_ATOMS: atom_id res chain seq x y z
N MET A 1 36.11 -30.91 11.12
CA MET A 1 35.27 -30.63 12.31
C MET A 1 33.82 -30.57 11.86
N GLY A 2 32.97 -31.41 12.45
CA GLY A 2 31.64 -31.75 11.92
C GLY A 2 30.66 -30.58 11.85
N LYS A 3 29.96 -30.47 10.72
CA LYS A 3 28.72 -29.69 10.58
C LYS A 3 27.76 -30.16 11.68
N LYS A 4 27.46 -29.31 12.67
CA LYS A 4 26.30 -29.52 13.55
C LYS A 4 25.06 -29.50 12.66
N SER A 5 24.56 -30.67 12.30
CA SER A 5 23.23 -30.84 11.73
C SER A 5 22.20 -30.60 12.85
N GLY A 6 22.04 -29.34 13.23
CA GLY A 6 20.98 -28.92 14.12
C GLY A 6 19.64 -29.21 13.46
N LYS A 7 18.68 -29.74 14.22
CA LYS A 7 17.31 -29.92 13.75
C LYS A 7 16.82 -28.61 13.10
N PRO A 8 16.12 -28.68 11.95
CA PRO A 8 15.62 -27.47 11.30
C PRO A 8 14.66 -26.75 12.25
N VAL A 9 14.91 -25.46 12.48
CA VAL A 9 14.03 -24.64 13.33
C VAL A 9 12.64 -24.60 12.72
N LEU A 10 11.64 -24.99 13.49
CA LEU A 10 10.25 -24.94 13.05
C LEU A 10 9.64 -23.58 13.38
N ILE A 11 8.98 -22.96 12.40
CA ILE A 11 8.33 -21.65 12.53
C ILE A 11 6.82 -21.79 12.38
N THR A 12 6.07 -20.94 13.07
CA THR A 12 4.61 -20.94 13.04
C THR A 12 4.11 -19.86 12.08
N LYS A 13 3.44 -20.25 10.99
CA LYS A 13 2.81 -19.30 10.05
C LYS A 13 1.61 -18.62 10.69
N ALA A 14 1.10 -17.57 10.04
CA ALA A 14 -0.15 -16.91 10.44
C ALA A 14 -1.36 -17.86 10.44
N SER A 15 -1.34 -18.93 9.64
CA SER A 15 -2.36 -19.99 9.62
C SER A 15 -2.28 -20.96 10.81
N GLY A 16 -1.25 -20.87 11.65
CA GLY A 16 -0.94 -21.86 12.70
C GLY A 16 -0.12 -23.05 12.20
N GLU A 17 0.06 -23.22 10.88
CA GLU A 17 0.88 -24.27 10.28
C GLU A 17 2.36 -24.13 10.71
N LYS A 18 2.96 -25.25 11.12
CA LYS A 18 4.39 -25.32 11.45
C LYS A 18 5.19 -25.81 10.25
N VAL A 19 6.22 -25.06 9.87
CA VAL A 19 7.11 -25.41 8.75
C VAL A 19 8.56 -25.15 9.11
N ALA A 20 9.49 -25.78 8.41
CA ALA A 20 10.90 -25.45 8.54
C ALA A 20 11.17 -24.00 8.11
N PHE A 21 12.01 -23.29 8.87
CA PHE A 21 12.55 -22.01 8.45
C PHE A 21 13.41 -22.18 7.18
N LEU A 22 13.14 -21.33 6.18
CA LEU A 22 13.91 -21.28 4.95
C LEU A 22 14.54 -19.88 4.82
N PRO A 23 15.87 -19.72 4.97
CA PRO A 23 16.55 -18.43 4.87
C PRO A 23 16.24 -17.69 3.57
N GLU A 24 16.14 -18.41 2.45
CA GLU A 24 15.81 -17.85 1.13
C GLU A 24 14.47 -17.11 1.11
N LYS A 25 13.47 -17.53 1.90
CA LYS A 25 12.20 -16.81 1.99
C LYS A 25 12.37 -15.46 2.70
N LEU A 26 13.27 -15.38 3.69
CA LEU A 26 13.60 -14.12 4.36
C LEU A 26 14.40 -13.21 3.42
N ARG A 27 15.40 -13.76 2.71
CA ARG A 27 16.19 -13.06 1.68
C ARG A 27 15.28 -12.41 0.64
N GLN A 28 14.39 -13.18 0.02
CA GLN A 28 13.42 -12.66 -0.96
C GLN A 28 12.50 -11.59 -0.38
N SER A 29 12.11 -11.72 0.89
CA SER A 29 11.28 -10.73 1.57
C SER A 29 12.02 -9.40 1.75
N LEU A 30 13.30 -9.44 2.13
CA LEU A 30 14.16 -8.26 2.28
C LEU A 30 14.52 -7.64 0.92
N GLN A 31 14.78 -8.45 -0.11
CA GLN A 31 15.03 -7.96 -1.48
C GLN A 31 13.88 -7.12 -2.03
N ARG A 32 12.62 -7.46 -1.69
CA ARG A 32 11.44 -6.67 -2.09
C ARG A 32 11.44 -5.26 -1.52
N SER A 33 12.19 -4.99 -0.45
CA SER A 33 12.36 -3.62 0.04
C SER A 33 13.40 -2.83 -0.73
N GLY A 34 14.08 -3.45 -1.70
CA GLY A 34 15.17 -2.86 -2.48
C GLY A 34 16.54 -2.91 -1.80
N ALA A 35 16.68 -3.63 -0.68
CA ALA A 35 17.97 -3.78 -0.01
C ALA A 35 18.93 -4.60 -0.88
N ASP A 36 20.20 -4.20 -0.93
CA ASP A 36 21.26 -4.96 -1.59
C ASP A 36 21.67 -6.20 -0.77
N ASP A 37 22.39 -7.11 -1.41
CA ASP A 37 22.78 -8.38 -0.80
C ASP A 37 23.67 -8.19 0.44
N ILE A 38 24.46 -7.12 0.52
CA ILE A 38 25.33 -6.84 1.68
C ILE A 38 24.46 -6.51 2.91
N ILE A 39 23.47 -5.64 2.74
CA ILE A 39 22.51 -5.31 3.80
C ILE A 39 21.72 -6.55 4.20
N ILE A 40 21.28 -7.34 3.22
CA ILE A 40 20.47 -8.53 3.47
C ILE A 40 21.24 -9.57 4.27
N GLU A 41 22.48 -9.89 3.89
CA GLU A 41 23.31 -10.84 4.63
C GLU A 41 23.55 -10.38 6.07
N SER A 42 23.89 -9.10 6.27
CA SER A 42 24.07 -8.52 7.61
C SER A 42 22.81 -8.66 8.49
N VAL A 43 21.61 -8.57 7.90
CA VAL A 43 20.35 -8.80 8.63
C VAL A 43 20.14 -10.28 8.92
N ILE A 44 20.37 -11.16 7.94
CA ILE A 44 20.19 -12.62 8.09
C ILE A 44 21.14 -13.17 9.15
N GLU A 45 22.42 -12.83 9.10
CA GLU A 45 23.45 -13.26 10.05
C GLU A 45 23.10 -12.89 11.50
N LYS A 46 22.51 -11.71 11.71
CA LYS A 46 22.07 -11.26 13.04
C LYS A 46 20.76 -11.90 13.46
N LEU A 47 19.87 -12.22 12.52
CA LEU A 47 18.53 -12.73 12.82
C LEU A 47 18.54 -14.23 13.11
N VAL A 48 19.26 -15.03 12.32
CA VAL A 48 19.25 -16.50 12.41
C VAL A 48 19.60 -17.01 13.83
N PRO A 49 20.60 -16.47 14.54
CA PRO A 49 20.90 -16.87 15.92
C PRO A 49 19.80 -16.55 16.94
N GLN A 50 18.86 -15.67 16.61
CA GLN A 50 17.72 -15.30 17.47
C GLN A 50 16.48 -16.18 17.22
N LEU A 51 16.54 -17.11 16.26
CA LEU A 51 15.44 -18.03 15.98
C LEU A 51 15.36 -19.11 17.06
N TYR A 52 14.12 -19.49 17.39
CA TYR A 52 13.82 -20.56 18.33
C TYR A 52 12.60 -21.35 17.83
N ASP A 53 12.48 -22.61 18.24
CA ASP A 53 11.38 -23.47 17.80
C ASP A 53 10.02 -22.89 18.18
N GLY A 54 9.11 -22.90 17.21
CA GLY A 54 7.77 -22.34 17.35
C GLY A 54 7.68 -20.82 17.13
N ILE A 55 8.79 -20.12 16.89
CA ILE A 55 8.76 -18.68 16.60
C ILE A 55 7.81 -18.37 15.45
N SER A 56 6.96 -17.35 15.62
CA SER A 56 5.98 -17.00 14.59
C SER A 56 6.62 -16.24 13.43
N THR A 57 6.07 -16.39 12.22
CA THR A 57 6.47 -15.60 11.06
C THR A 57 6.33 -14.09 11.30
N ARG A 58 5.35 -13.70 12.14
CA ARG A 58 5.17 -12.31 12.60
C ARG A 58 6.35 -11.82 13.45
N ASN A 59 6.86 -12.65 14.35
CA ASN A 59 8.01 -12.30 15.18
C ASN A 59 9.30 -12.24 14.35
N ILE A 60 9.50 -13.19 13.42
CA ILE A 60 10.62 -13.16 12.47
C ILE A 60 10.62 -11.85 11.69
N TYR A 61 9.47 -11.48 11.13
CA TYR A 61 9.31 -10.22 10.40
C TYR A 61 9.63 -9.00 11.27
N ARG A 62 9.17 -8.97 12.53
CA ARG A 62 9.46 -7.87 13.46
C ARG A 62 10.96 -7.76 13.77
N LEU A 63 11.65 -8.88 13.96
CA LEU A 63 13.11 -8.91 14.15
C LEU A 63 13.83 -8.41 12.89
N ALA A 64 13.46 -8.91 11.72
CA ALA A 64 14.03 -8.51 10.44
C ALA A 64 13.87 -7.01 10.20
N PHE A 65 12.66 -6.47 10.44
CA PHE A 65 12.40 -5.03 10.36
C PHE A 65 13.27 -4.22 11.34
N SER A 66 13.40 -4.66 12.59
CA SER A 66 14.22 -3.98 13.60
C SER A 66 15.70 -3.93 13.21
N LEU A 67 16.24 -5.05 12.71
CA LEU A 67 17.61 -5.15 12.23
C LEU A 67 17.82 -4.29 10.97
N LEU A 68 16.92 -4.40 9.99
CA LEU A 68 16.97 -3.62 8.76
C LEU A 68 16.88 -2.11 9.06
N LYS A 69 16.05 -1.68 10.02
CA LYS A 69 15.93 -0.27 10.42
C LYS A 69 17.22 0.31 10.99
N LYS A 70 18.03 -0.50 11.67
CA LYS A 70 19.34 -0.08 12.21
C LYS A 70 20.37 0.14 11.11
N VAL A 71 20.29 -0.64 10.02
CA VAL A 71 21.24 -0.58 8.90
C VAL A 71 20.79 0.44 7.85
N SER A 72 19.50 0.41 7.48
CA SER A 72 18.95 1.25 6.45
C SER A 72 17.46 1.54 6.68
N LYS A 73 17.18 2.75 7.17
CA LYS A 73 15.81 3.22 7.41
C LYS A 73 14.92 3.22 6.16
N PRO A 74 15.39 3.64 4.98
CA PRO A 74 14.53 3.63 3.78
C PRO A 74 14.11 2.22 3.35
N HIS A 75 15.04 1.24 3.39
CA HIS A 75 14.70 -0.15 3.12
C HIS A 75 13.73 -0.71 4.17
N ALA A 76 13.92 -0.36 5.46
CA ALA A 76 12.99 -0.78 6.51
C ALA A 76 11.57 -0.21 6.28
N ALA A 77 11.45 1.04 5.82
CA ALA A 77 10.18 1.65 5.48
C ALA A 77 9.45 0.88 4.38
N ARG A 78 10.15 0.55 3.28
CA ARG A 78 9.62 -0.27 2.18
C ARG A 78 9.25 -1.68 2.64
N TYR A 79 10.07 -2.29 3.49
CA TYR A 79 9.78 -3.59 4.09
C TYR A 79 8.49 -3.56 4.91
N LYS A 80 8.26 -2.46 5.65
CA LYS A 80 7.06 -2.26 6.47
C LYS A 80 5.80 -1.92 5.66
N LEU A 81 5.95 -1.38 4.45
CA LEU A 81 4.88 -0.74 3.70
C LEU A 81 3.64 -1.62 3.54
N LYS A 82 3.80 -2.91 3.27
CA LYS A 82 2.68 -3.84 3.14
C LYS A 82 1.81 -3.87 4.38
N GLN A 83 2.43 -3.96 5.57
CA GLN A 83 1.72 -3.96 6.83
C GLN A 83 1.10 -2.58 7.10
N ALA A 84 1.81 -1.50 6.77
CA ALA A 84 1.31 -0.14 6.96
C ALA A 84 -0.01 0.10 6.23
N ILE A 85 -0.15 -0.32 4.97
CA ILE A 85 -1.42 -0.14 4.24
C ILE A 85 -2.57 -0.94 4.89
N MET A 86 -2.29 -2.15 5.37
CA MET A 86 -3.31 -2.96 6.08
C MET A 86 -3.78 -2.30 7.38
N GLU A 87 -2.98 -1.42 7.97
CA GLU A 87 -3.30 -0.68 9.20
C GLU A 87 -4.24 0.52 8.96
N PHE A 88 -4.68 0.78 7.72
CA PHE A 88 -5.72 1.79 7.44
C PHE A 88 -7.12 1.40 7.92
N GLY A 89 -7.36 0.11 8.17
CA GLY A 89 -8.66 -0.41 8.55
C GLY A 89 -9.12 -0.06 9.98
N PRO A 90 -10.37 -0.40 10.33
CA PRO A 90 -11.17 -1.44 9.67
C PRO A 90 -11.99 -1.00 8.46
N SER A 91 -12.24 0.30 8.26
CA SER A 91 -13.01 0.82 7.12
C SER A 91 -12.18 0.92 5.84
N GLY A 92 -12.85 1.01 4.69
CA GLY A 92 -12.21 1.24 3.37
C GLY A 92 -11.86 2.70 3.11
N PHE A 93 -12.59 3.64 3.71
CA PHE A 93 -12.48 5.07 3.42
C PHE A 93 -11.07 5.69 3.55
N PRO A 94 -10.24 5.34 4.57
CA PRO A 94 -8.85 5.83 4.61
C PRO A 94 -8.02 5.33 3.43
N PHE A 95 -8.28 4.12 2.95
CA PHE A 95 -7.62 3.58 1.76
C PHE A 95 -8.08 4.31 0.49
N GLU A 96 -9.35 4.67 0.37
CA GLU A 96 -9.87 5.47 -0.75
C GLU A 96 -9.21 6.86 -0.80
N LYS A 97 -9.10 7.54 0.35
CA LYS A 97 -8.34 8.80 0.46
C LYS A 97 -6.89 8.65 0.03
N PHE A 98 -6.23 7.58 0.48
CA PHE A 98 -4.87 7.27 0.12
C PHE A 98 -4.71 7.01 -1.39
N VAL A 99 -5.66 6.31 -2.01
CA VAL A 99 -5.68 6.11 -3.47
C VAL A 99 -5.88 7.45 -4.18
N GLY A 100 -6.75 8.32 -3.70
CA GLY A 100 -6.89 9.69 -4.21
C GLY A 100 -5.56 10.47 -4.19
N GLU A 101 -4.77 10.34 -3.13
CA GLU A 101 -3.45 10.96 -3.04
C GLU A 101 -2.44 10.42 -4.07
N ILE A 102 -2.54 9.15 -4.46
CA ILE A 102 -1.70 8.58 -5.54
C ILE A 102 -1.99 9.30 -6.85
N PHE A 103 -3.26 9.45 -7.21
CA PHE A 103 -3.64 10.14 -8.44
C PHE A 103 -3.31 11.63 -8.39
N ARG A 104 -3.44 12.29 -7.23
CA ARG A 104 -2.97 13.68 -7.06
C ARG A 104 -1.47 13.82 -7.29
N ALA A 105 -0.67 12.88 -6.79
CA ALA A 105 0.78 12.88 -7.04
C ALA A 105 1.13 12.65 -8.51
N GLN A 106 0.27 11.98 -9.27
CA GLN A 106 0.37 11.82 -10.73
C GLN A 106 -0.13 13.05 -11.51
N GLY A 107 -0.56 14.10 -10.82
CA GLY A 107 -1.05 15.35 -11.41
C GLY A 107 -2.51 15.33 -11.84
N TYR A 108 -3.32 14.41 -11.31
CA TYR A 108 -4.78 14.44 -11.48
C TYR A 108 -5.43 15.31 -10.41
N THR A 109 -6.57 15.91 -10.74
CA THR A 109 -7.52 16.38 -9.74
C THR A 109 -8.32 15.17 -9.27
N ALA A 110 -8.15 14.76 -8.02
CA ALA A 110 -8.87 13.60 -7.45
C ALA A 110 -9.92 14.02 -6.43
N ARG A 111 -11.12 13.44 -6.52
CA ARG A 111 -12.24 13.57 -5.57
C ARG A 111 -12.59 12.19 -5.01
N VAL A 112 -12.96 12.12 -3.74
CA VAL A 112 -13.20 10.86 -3.01
C VAL A 112 -14.65 10.82 -2.54
N GLY A 113 -15.30 9.65 -2.60
CA GLY A 113 -16.69 9.45 -2.16
C GLY A 113 -17.70 10.26 -2.97
N VAL A 114 -17.66 10.12 -4.31
CA VAL A 114 -18.47 10.93 -5.22
C VAL A 114 -19.72 10.18 -5.63
N ILE A 115 -20.90 10.76 -5.41
CA ILE A 115 -22.14 10.26 -6.02
C ILE A 115 -22.19 10.73 -7.47
N ALA A 116 -22.18 9.77 -8.40
CA ALA A 116 -22.36 10.01 -9.83
C ALA A 116 -23.71 9.49 -10.32
N GLU A 117 -24.32 10.24 -11.24
CA GLU A 117 -25.50 9.79 -11.97
C GLU A 117 -25.06 8.81 -13.06
N GLY A 118 -25.55 7.57 -13.00
CA GLY A 118 -25.53 6.65 -14.12
C GLY A 118 -26.78 6.81 -14.99
N GLN A 119 -26.80 6.14 -16.13
CA GLN A 119 -27.96 6.15 -17.02
C GLN A 119 -29.16 5.50 -16.34
N CYS A 120 -28.92 4.48 -15.53
CA CYS A 120 -29.95 3.72 -14.84
C CYS A 120 -30.09 4.11 -13.37
N VAL A 121 -28.98 4.19 -12.61
CA VAL A 121 -29.01 4.48 -11.16
C VAL A 121 -27.84 5.36 -10.71
N LYS A 122 -27.94 5.92 -9.50
CA LYS A 122 -26.83 6.62 -8.84
C LYS A 122 -25.79 5.62 -8.32
N HIS A 123 -24.52 5.96 -8.47
CA HIS A 123 -23.39 5.17 -7.98
C HIS A 123 -22.52 6.01 -7.05
N GLU A 124 -22.14 5.46 -5.90
CA GLU A 124 -21.11 6.05 -5.03
C GLU A 124 -19.73 5.57 -5.49
N ILE A 125 -19.01 6.41 -6.23
CA ILE A 125 -17.68 6.12 -6.74
C ILE A 125 -16.65 6.50 -5.69
N ASP A 126 -15.80 5.54 -5.31
CA ASP A 126 -14.78 5.73 -4.29
C ASP A 126 -13.81 6.87 -4.64
N VAL A 127 -13.26 6.88 -5.86
CA VAL A 127 -12.39 7.97 -6.33
C VAL A 127 -12.68 8.31 -7.80
N ILE A 128 -12.79 9.61 -8.09
CA ILE A 128 -12.81 10.14 -9.45
C ILE A 128 -11.52 10.94 -9.65
N ALA A 129 -10.75 10.63 -10.69
CA ALA A 129 -9.53 11.35 -11.03
C ALA A 129 -9.61 11.92 -12.45
N GLU A 130 -9.40 13.23 -12.58
CA GLU A 130 -9.54 13.98 -13.84
C GLU A 130 -8.22 14.69 -14.19
N LYS A 131 -7.76 14.56 -15.44
CA LYS A 131 -6.55 15.24 -15.96
C LYS A 131 -6.62 15.43 -17.47
N GLY A 132 -6.80 16.67 -17.92
CA GLY A 132 -7.08 16.95 -19.32
C GLY A 132 -8.34 16.20 -19.76
N GLU A 133 -8.25 15.44 -20.85
CA GLU A 133 -9.35 14.61 -21.37
C GLU A 133 -9.55 13.30 -20.61
N HIS A 134 -8.72 12.98 -19.61
CA HIS A 134 -8.83 11.71 -18.87
C HIS A 134 -9.86 11.84 -17.75
N TYR A 135 -10.81 10.90 -17.73
CA TYR A 135 -11.80 10.71 -16.68
C TYR A 135 -11.70 9.28 -16.14
N LEU A 136 -11.14 9.12 -14.95
CA LEU A 136 -10.93 7.82 -14.32
C LEU A 136 -11.97 7.60 -13.22
N MET A 137 -12.72 6.51 -13.33
CA MET A 137 -13.60 6.02 -12.28
C MET A 137 -12.89 4.90 -11.53
N ILE A 138 -12.56 5.13 -10.26
CA ILE A 138 -11.71 4.23 -9.49
C ILE A 138 -12.50 3.66 -8.31
N GLU A 139 -12.52 2.34 -8.23
CA GLU A 139 -13.17 1.57 -7.17
C GLU A 139 -12.12 0.84 -6.32
N CYS A 140 -12.17 1.05 -5.01
CA CYS A 140 -11.20 0.59 -4.04
C CYS A 140 -11.70 -0.65 -3.30
N LYS A 141 -11.05 -1.80 -3.56
CA LYS A 141 -11.24 -3.00 -2.75
C LYS A 141 -10.18 -3.14 -1.67
N PHE A 142 -10.48 -2.62 -0.49
CA PHE A 142 -9.64 -2.78 0.70
C PHE A 142 -9.89 -4.11 1.42
N HIS A 143 -8.83 -4.74 1.91
CA HIS A 143 -8.88 -5.95 2.74
C HIS A 143 -8.06 -5.77 4.02
N ASN A 144 -8.62 -6.19 5.16
CA ASN A 144 -8.00 -6.06 6.49
C ASN A 144 -7.09 -7.22 6.89
N LEU A 145 -7.14 -8.34 6.15
CA LEU A 145 -6.35 -9.53 6.44
C LEU A 145 -5.39 -9.88 5.31
N PRO A 146 -4.14 -10.25 5.64
CA PRO A 146 -3.18 -10.67 4.64
C PRO A 146 -3.61 -12.00 4.00
N GLY A 147 -3.34 -12.15 2.71
CA GLY A 147 -3.57 -13.41 1.98
C GLY A 147 -4.93 -13.49 1.29
N ILE A 148 -5.86 -12.59 1.60
CA ILE A 148 -7.09 -12.42 0.81
C ILE A 148 -6.72 -11.90 -0.58
N LYS A 149 -7.41 -12.42 -1.59
CA LYS A 149 -7.33 -11.93 -2.98
C LYS A 149 -8.69 -11.38 -3.40
N SER A 150 -8.67 -10.38 -4.27
CA SER A 150 -9.85 -9.90 -4.99
C SER A 150 -10.16 -10.85 -6.14
N ASP A 151 -11.31 -11.53 -6.06
CA ASP A 151 -11.79 -12.48 -7.07
C ASP A 151 -12.46 -11.77 -8.27
N VAL A 152 -12.86 -12.55 -9.28
CA VAL A 152 -13.44 -12.04 -10.54
C VAL A 152 -14.79 -11.34 -10.37
N LYS A 153 -15.53 -11.58 -9.27
CA LYS A 153 -16.83 -10.94 -9.04
C LYS A 153 -16.69 -9.43 -8.88
N ILE A 154 -15.55 -8.98 -8.33
CA ILE A 154 -15.25 -7.57 -8.12
C ILE A 154 -15.16 -6.80 -9.45
N PRO A 155 -14.26 -7.15 -10.40
CA PRO A 155 -14.21 -6.45 -11.68
C PRO A 155 -15.48 -6.65 -12.53
N LEU A 156 -16.18 -7.81 -12.44
CA LEU A 156 -17.49 -7.99 -13.07
C LEU A 156 -18.50 -6.93 -12.61
N TYR A 157 -18.62 -6.76 -11.29
CA TYR A 157 -19.52 -5.77 -10.69
C TYR A 157 -19.12 -4.33 -11.05
N ILE A 158 -17.83 -4.01 -10.94
CA ILE A 158 -17.32 -2.67 -11.22
C ILE A 158 -17.48 -2.30 -12.70
N GLN A 159 -17.31 -3.26 -13.62
CA GLN A 159 -17.55 -3.03 -15.04
C GLN A 159 -18.99 -2.58 -15.31
N ALA A 160 -19.98 -3.22 -14.68
CA ALA A 160 -21.39 -2.86 -14.87
C ALA A 160 -21.67 -1.43 -14.38
N ARG A 161 -21.10 -1.04 -13.23
CA ARG A 161 -21.22 0.33 -12.69
C ARG A 161 -20.55 1.36 -13.60
N PHE A 162 -19.34 1.03 -14.08
CA PHE A 162 -18.59 1.91 -14.98
C PHE A 162 -19.37 2.17 -16.26
N GLN A 163 -19.92 1.13 -16.89
CA GLN A 163 -20.71 1.27 -18.12
C GLN A 163 -21.98 2.11 -17.92
N ASP A 164 -22.62 2.03 -16.74
CA ASP A 164 -23.81 2.84 -16.46
C ASP A 164 -23.47 4.34 -16.33
N VAL A 165 -22.38 4.67 -15.64
CA VAL A 165 -21.89 6.05 -15.48
C VAL A 165 -21.32 6.60 -16.80
N GLU A 166 -20.56 5.78 -17.54
CA GLU A 166 -19.97 6.16 -18.82
C GLU A 166 -21.05 6.54 -19.83
N LYS A 167 -22.13 5.74 -19.95
CA LYS A 167 -23.24 6.06 -20.87
C LYS A 167 -23.89 7.40 -20.54
N GLN A 168 -24.13 7.70 -19.26
CA GLN A 168 -24.69 8.99 -18.85
C GLN A 168 -23.76 10.15 -19.21
N ARG A 169 -22.45 9.99 -18.97
CA ARG A 169 -21.42 10.99 -19.29
C ARG A 169 -21.34 11.28 -20.79
N LEU A 170 -21.35 10.23 -21.62
CA LEU A 170 -21.30 10.37 -23.08
C LEU A 170 -22.56 11.06 -23.64
N GLN A 171 -23.73 10.89 -23.00
CA GLN A 171 -24.94 11.61 -23.41
C GLN A 171 -24.92 13.10 -23.05
N GLN A 172 -24.23 13.46 -21.97
CA GLN A 172 -24.16 14.84 -21.46
C GLN A 172 -22.99 15.64 -22.05
N SER A 173 -22.01 14.98 -22.66
CA SER A 173 -20.84 15.65 -23.23
C SER A 173 -21.11 16.09 -24.66
N GLU A 174 -21.04 17.40 -24.94
CA GLU A 174 -21.08 17.92 -26.31
C GLU A 174 -19.84 17.51 -27.13
N ASN A 175 -18.74 17.17 -26.44
CA ASN A 175 -17.52 16.61 -27.02
C ASN A 175 -17.30 15.17 -26.52
N ASN A 176 -17.51 14.18 -27.39
CA ASN A 176 -17.23 12.75 -27.13
C ASN A 176 -15.72 12.40 -27.01
N ALA A 177 -14.86 13.39 -26.76
CA ALA A 177 -13.40 13.24 -26.83
C ALA A 177 -12.74 12.81 -25.51
N SER A 178 -13.49 12.75 -24.40
CA SER A 178 -12.93 12.36 -23.10
C SER A 178 -12.65 10.86 -23.03
N PHE A 179 -11.43 10.50 -22.61
CA PHE A 179 -11.04 9.13 -22.34
C PHE A 179 -11.61 8.69 -20.99
N HIS A 180 -12.57 7.78 -21.02
CA HIS A 180 -13.16 7.18 -19.83
C HIS A 180 -12.53 5.82 -19.55
N GLN A 181 -12.16 5.56 -18.28
CA GLN A 181 -11.67 4.25 -17.88
C GLN A 181 -12.06 3.89 -16.46
N GLY A 182 -12.56 2.67 -16.29
CA GLY A 182 -12.79 2.06 -14.98
C GLY A 182 -11.51 1.45 -14.40
N TRP A 183 -11.28 1.67 -13.11
CA TRP A 183 -10.15 1.17 -12.36
C TRP A 183 -10.61 0.36 -11.15
N VAL A 184 -9.90 -0.74 -10.86
CA VAL A 184 -10.05 -1.48 -9.61
C VAL A 184 -8.73 -1.44 -8.86
N VAL A 185 -8.74 -0.87 -7.66
CA VAL A 185 -7.55 -0.72 -6.82
C VAL A 185 -7.67 -1.59 -5.58
N THR A 186 -6.66 -2.38 -5.25
CA THR A 186 -6.64 -3.19 -4.02
C THR A 186 -5.29 -3.15 -3.32
N ASN A 187 -5.32 -3.13 -1.99
CA ASN A 187 -4.12 -3.25 -1.15
C ASN A 187 -3.54 -4.68 -1.09
N THR A 188 -4.23 -5.66 -1.70
CA THR A 188 -3.80 -7.06 -1.75
C THR A 188 -3.49 -7.49 -3.18
N LYS A 189 -3.97 -8.66 -3.62
CA LYS A 189 -3.71 -9.20 -4.95
C LYS A 189 -5.01 -9.56 -5.63
N PHE A 190 -4.99 -9.59 -6.95
CA PHE A 190 -6.06 -10.17 -7.75
C PHE A 190 -5.87 -11.68 -7.92
N THR A 191 -6.96 -12.38 -8.17
CA THR A 191 -6.95 -13.73 -8.76
C THR A 191 -6.61 -13.66 -10.24
N ASP A 192 -6.18 -14.78 -10.84
CA ASP A 192 -5.83 -14.82 -12.26
C ASP A 192 -7.06 -14.54 -13.14
N ASP A 193 -8.23 -15.09 -12.77
CA ASP A 193 -9.52 -14.81 -13.44
C ASP A 193 -9.88 -13.31 -13.39
N ALA A 194 -9.65 -12.65 -12.24
CA ALA A 194 -9.89 -11.21 -12.12
C ALA A 194 -8.97 -10.41 -13.04
N VAL A 195 -7.69 -10.79 -13.13
CA VAL A 195 -6.72 -10.18 -14.04
C VAL A 195 -7.12 -10.37 -15.50
N GLN A 196 -7.46 -11.61 -15.87
CA GLN A 196 -7.87 -11.96 -17.22
C GLN A 196 -9.14 -11.22 -17.64
N TYR A 197 -10.19 -11.26 -16.82
CA TYR A 197 -11.44 -10.56 -17.13
C TYR A 197 -11.24 -9.05 -17.21
N GLY A 198 -10.60 -8.44 -16.19
CA GLY A 198 -10.41 -6.99 -16.15
C GLY A 198 -9.64 -6.46 -17.37
N GLY A 199 -8.56 -7.13 -17.75
CA GLY A 199 -7.83 -6.79 -18.97
C GLY A 199 -8.66 -6.98 -20.24
N CYS A 200 -9.49 -8.03 -20.32
CA CYS A 200 -10.35 -8.31 -21.47
C CYS A 200 -11.40 -7.21 -21.69
N VAL A 201 -11.98 -6.64 -20.63
CA VAL A 201 -13.06 -5.64 -20.73
C VAL A 201 -12.55 -4.18 -20.65
N GLY A 202 -11.23 -3.99 -20.56
CA GLY A 202 -10.60 -2.66 -20.53
C GLY A 202 -10.50 -2.00 -19.15
N LEU A 203 -10.78 -2.71 -18.06
CA LEU A 203 -10.55 -2.20 -16.71
C LEU A 203 -9.05 -2.17 -16.40
N HIS A 204 -8.61 -1.08 -15.77
CA HIS A 204 -7.27 -1.02 -15.20
C HIS A 204 -7.24 -1.61 -13.79
N LEU A 205 -6.41 -2.62 -13.56
CA LEU A 205 -6.29 -3.25 -12.25
C LEU A 205 -4.99 -2.85 -11.57
N LEU A 206 -5.09 -2.27 -10.37
CA LEU A 206 -3.94 -1.84 -9.57
C LEU A 206 -3.94 -2.59 -8.22
N GLY A 207 -3.07 -3.58 -8.11
CA GLY A 207 -2.88 -4.38 -6.90
C GLY A 207 -1.56 -4.05 -6.20
N TRP A 208 -1.34 -4.66 -5.04
CA TRP A 208 -0.11 -4.53 -4.26
C TRP A 208 1.16 -4.75 -5.10
N ASP A 209 1.18 -5.79 -5.93
CA ASP A 209 2.29 -6.16 -6.81
C ASP A 209 1.86 -6.39 -8.28
N TYR A 210 0.72 -5.81 -8.68
CA TYR A 210 0.23 -5.82 -10.06
C TYR A 210 -0.19 -4.41 -10.52
N PRO A 211 0.05 -4.01 -11.78
CA PRO A 211 0.87 -4.72 -12.78
C PRO A 211 2.34 -4.76 -12.38
N ARG A 212 3.15 -5.65 -12.97
CA ARG A 212 4.56 -5.84 -12.57
C ARG A 212 5.36 -4.52 -12.57
N LYS A 213 5.06 -3.65 -13.54
CA LYS A 213 5.49 -2.25 -13.56
C LYS A 213 4.29 -1.40 -13.16
N GLY A 214 4.47 -0.46 -12.23
CA GLY A 214 3.40 0.45 -11.83
C GLY A 214 2.40 -0.12 -10.81
N SER A 215 2.71 -1.24 -10.13
CA SER A 215 1.91 -1.73 -9.01
C SER A 215 1.82 -0.72 -7.86
N LEU A 216 0.82 -0.89 -6.98
CA LEU A 216 0.56 0.01 -5.86
C LEU A 216 1.82 0.25 -5.01
N ASN A 217 2.57 -0.80 -4.66
CA ASN A 217 3.81 -0.65 -3.89
C ASN A 217 4.88 0.19 -4.63
N LYS A 218 4.96 0.07 -5.96
CA LYS A 218 5.91 0.82 -6.80
C LYS A 218 5.50 2.27 -6.94
N LEU A 219 4.20 2.55 -7.09
CA LEU A 219 3.70 3.92 -7.11
C LEU A 219 3.99 4.65 -5.79
N ILE A 220 3.79 3.97 -4.66
CA ILE A 220 4.08 4.55 -3.36
C ILE A 220 5.55 4.94 -3.24
N ASP A 221 6.44 4.04 -3.67
CA ASP A 221 7.88 4.31 -3.64
C ASP A 221 8.27 5.43 -4.61
N ALA A 222 7.74 5.41 -5.83
CA ALA A 222 8.06 6.38 -6.88
C ALA A 222 7.64 7.81 -6.51
N TYR A 223 6.48 7.96 -5.87
CA TYR A 223 5.92 9.25 -5.47
C TYR A 223 6.22 9.62 -4.01
N GLY A 224 6.93 8.77 -3.25
CA GLY A 224 7.25 9.00 -1.83
C GLY A 224 6.00 9.03 -0.92
N LEU A 225 4.94 8.32 -1.29
CA LEU A 225 3.63 8.34 -0.64
C LEU A 225 3.55 7.38 0.55
N HIS A 226 4.50 7.49 1.49
CA HIS A 226 4.51 6.60 2.65
C HIS A 226 3.26 6.80 3.52
N PRO A 227 2.46 5.74 3.77
CA PRO A 227 1.29 5.80 4.64
C PRO A 227 1.65 6.30 6.04
N LEU A 228 0.77 7.09 6.66
CA LEU A 228 0.89 7.53 8.06
C LEU A 228 1.19 6.36 9.02
N THR A 229 0.54 5.22 8.79
CA THR A 229 0.69 3.97 9.54
C THR A 229 2.11 3.39 9.49
N SER A 230 2.95 3.86 8.56
CA SER A 230 4.38 3.52 8.50
C SER A 230 5.16 4.08 9.69
N LEU A 231 4.71 5.18 10.29
CA LEU A 231 5.36 5.79 11.46
C LEU A 231 5.42 4.80 12.63
N THR A 232 6.55 4.83 13.33
CA THR A 232 6.79 4.04 14.53
C THR A 232 6.88 4.90 15.79
N THR A 233 7.03 6.21 15.63
CA THR A 233 6.98 7.20 16.72
C THR A 233 5.55 7.52 17.17
N LEU A 234 4.55 7.12 16.38
CA LEU A 234 3.13 7.20 16.72
C LEU A 234 2.61 5.84 17.23
N THR A 235 1.81 5.90 18.28
CA THR A 235 1.03 4.76 18.78
C THR A 235 -0.12 4.42 17.82
N LYS A 236 -0.73 3.25 18.00
CA LYS A 236 -1.90 2.85 17.20
C LYS A 236 -3.07 3.83 17.36
N ALA A 237 -3.32 4.30 18.59
CA ALA A 237 -4.41 5.23 18.88
C ALA A 237 -4.20 6.59 18.22
N GLU A 238 -2.98 7.13 18.26
CA GLU A 238 -2.65 8.41 17.62
C GLU A 238 -2.75 8.34 16.09
N LYS A 239 -2.30 7.23 15.49
CA LYS A 239 -2.50 6.99 14.04
C LYS A 239 -3.99 6.99 13.69
N GLN A 240 -4.79 6.28 14.48
CA GLN A 240 -6.23 6.17 14.25
C GLN A 240 -6.91 7.55 14.34
N HIS A 241 -6.58 8.35 15.35
CA HIS A 241 -7.08 9.71 15.51
C HIS A 241 -6.74 10.62 14.33
N LEU A 242 -5.51 10.53 13.80
CA LEU A 242 -5.10 11.27 12.61
C LEU A 242 -5.82 10.79 11.33
N ILE A 243 -6.01 9.47 11.19
CA ILE A 243 -6.77 8.87 10.08
C ILE A 243 -8.23 9.33 10.09
N GLU A 244 -8.85 9.41 11.26
CA GLU A 244 -10.23 9.91 11.44
C GLU A 244 -10.33 11.39 11.02
N LYS A 245 -9.25 12.16 11.18
CA LYS A 245 -9.14 13.52 10.66
C LYS A 245 -8.78 13.59 9.17
N GLY A 246 -8.61 12.45 8.52
CA GLY A 246 -8.34 12.35 7.09
C GLY A 246 -6.86 12.35 6.70
N VAL A 247 -5.94 12.31 7.66
CA VAL A 247 -4.50 12.28 7.40
C VAL A 247 -4.09 10.85 7.07
N VAL A 248 -3.57 10.61 5.87
CA VAL A 248 -3.25 9.25 5.38
C VAL A 248 -1.79 9.07 4.99
N LEU A 249 -1.02 10.15 4.84
CA LEU A 249 0.39 10.16 4.46
C LEU A 249 1.30 10.78 5.52
N CYS A 250 2.55 10.31 5.54
CA CYS A 250 3.60 10.93 6.35
C CYS A 250 3.93 12.36 5.88
N LYS A 251 3.83 12.63 4.57
CA LYS A 251 4.17 13.94 3.97
C LYS A 251 3.24 15.05 4.47
N GLU A 252 1.97 14.74 4.72
CA GLU A 252 0.99 15.70 5.24
C GLU A 252 1.43 16.25 6.62
N ILE A 253 2.03 15.41 7.46
CA ILE A 253 2.60 15.85 8.74
C ILE A 253 3.84 16.73 8.55
N CYS A 254 4.67 16.45 7.54
CA CYS A 254 5.83 17.29 7.22
C CYS A 254 5.39 18.69 6.75
N GLU A 255 4.39 18.74 5.89
CA GLU A 255 3.85 19.97 5.30
C GLU A 255 3.01 20.75 6.30
N SER A 256 2.29 20.05 7.17
CA SER A 256 1.39 20.62 8.18
C SER A 256 1.65 20.02 9.58
N PRO A 257 2.74 20.43 10.27
CA PRO A 257 3.07 19.90 11.60
C PRO A 257 1.96 20.10 12.66
N HIS A 258 1.12 21.12 12.49
CA HIS A 258 0.00 21.44 13.38
C HIS A 258 -1.06 20.32 13.45
N LEU A 259 -1.07 19.38 12.49
CA LEU A 259 -1.91 18.17 12.56
C LEU A 259 -1.65 17.36 13.84
N LEU A 260 -0.43 17.45 14.39
CA LEU A 260 -0.04 16.78 15.63
C LEU A 260 -0.54 17.48 16.90
N ASP A 261 -0.98 18.74 16.84
CA ASP A 261 -1.34 19.53 18.02
C ASP A 261 -2.51 18.88 18.77
N SER A 262 -3.44 18.29 18.02
CA SER A 262 -4.59 17.59 18.58
C SER A 262 -4.28 16.28 19.30
N LEU A 263 -3.03 15.83 19.27
CA LEU A 263 -2.58 14.66 20.01
C LEU A 263 -1.99 15.03 21.38
N HIS A 264 -1.84 16.33 21.68
CA HIS A 264 -1.26 16.84 22.92
C HIS A 264 0.12 16.21 23.26
N ILE A 265 0.95 16.02 22.23
CA ILE A 265 2.27 15.38 22.35
C ILE A 265 3.33 16.39 22.78
N ALA A 266 4.22 15.99 23.69
CA ALA A 266 5.35 16.81 24.11
C ALA A 266 6.28 17.17 22.94
N LYS A 267 6.81 18.39 22.94
CA LYS A 267 7.63 18.96 21.85
C LYS A 267 8.83 18.07 21.44
N THR A 268 9.49 17.43 22.41
CA THR A 268 10.59 16.49 22.15
C THR A 268 10.15 15.31 21.29
N ARG A 269 8.95 14.77 21.53
CA ARG A 269 8.38 13.66 20.77
C ARG A 269 7.83 14.13 19.43
N THR A 270 7.24 15.32 19.35
CA THR A 270 6.86 15.96 18.08
C THR A 270 8.06 16.08 17.13
N ASN A 271 9.21 16.53 17.63
CA ASN A 271 10.45 16.60 16.85
C ASN A 271 10.91 15.23 16.36
N ASN A 272 10.76 14.18 17.18
CA ASN A 272 11.08 12.81 16.77
C ASN A 272 10.15 12.29 15.67
N ILE A 273 8.85 12.60 15.75
CA ILE A 273 7.86 12.26 14.72
C ILE A 273 8.22 12.97 13.41
N LEU A 274 8.43 14.28 13.44
CA LEU A 274 8.80 15.06 12.24
C LEU A 274 10.10 14.55 11.62
N LYS A 275 11.10 14.20 12.44
CA LYS A 275 12.35 13.61 11.97
C LYS A 275 12.14 12.24 11.30
N GLU A 276 11.23 11.40 11.81
CA GLU A 276 10.85 10.14 11.15
C GLU A 276 10.11 10.42 9.84
N CYS A 277 9.13 11.32 9.83
CA CYS A 277 8.39 11.68 8.61
C CYS A 277 9.34 12.19 7.51
N GLN A 278 10.26 13.09 7.83
CA GLN A 278 11.26 13.60 6.88
C GLN A 278 12.18 12.50 6.35
N GLN A 279 12.54 11.51 7.18
CA GLN A 279 13.36 10.38 6.74
C GLN A 279 12.60 9.45 5.78
N LEU A 280 11.29 9.32 5.96
CA LEU A 280 10.43 8.54 5.06
C LEU A 280 10.13 9.30 3.77
N CYS A 281 9.89 10.61 3.84
CA CYS A 281 9.50 11.42 2.68
C CYS A 281 10.67 11.83 1.78
N ARG A 282 11.92 11.66 2.22
CA ARG A 282 13.10 11.90 1.37
C ARG A 282 13.12 10.86 0.24
N GLN A 283 12.83 11.32 -0.98
CA GLN A 283 12.92 10.51 -2.19
C GLN A 283 14.31 9.87 -2.31
N ILE A 284 14.34 8.56 -2.53
CA ILE A 284 15.54 7.87 -3.01
C ILE A 284 15.51 7.97 -4.53
N GLY A 285 16.33 8.85 -5.09
CA GLY A 285 16.76 8.82 -6.50
C GLY A 285 15.66 9.07 -7.52
N LYS A 286 15.78 10.17 -8.26
CA LYS A 286 15.04 10.38 -9.51
C LYS A 286 15.28 9.19 -10.46
N HIS A 287 14.28 8.35 -10.65
CA HIS A 287 14.11 7.65 -11.92
C HIS A 287 12.77 8.08 -12.47
N ASP A 288 12.82 8.80 -13.59
CA ASP A 288 11.65 9.09 -14.41
C ASP A 288 10.89 7.78 -14.68
N PRO A 289 9.60 7.67 -14.33
CA PRO A 289 8.77 6.54 -14.72
C PRO A 289 8.29 6.64 -16.18
N ALA A 290 8.78 7.60 -16.97
CA ALA A 290 8.52 7.72 -18.39
C ALA A 290 9.63 7.03 -19.21
N GLY A 291 9.42 5.73 -19.43
CA GLY A 291 10.20 4.88 -20.34
C GLY A 291 9.42 3.63 -20.70
#